data_AF-A0A3S9SLQ6-F1
#
_entry.id   AF-A0A3S9SLQ6-F1
#
_cell.length_a   1.000
_cell.length_b   1.000
_cell.length_c   1.000
_cell.angle_alpha   90.00
_cell.angle_beta   90.00
_cell.angle_gamma   90.00
#
_symmetry.space_group_name_H-M   'P 1'
#
loop_
_entity.id
_entity.type
_entity.pdbx_description
1 polymer ?
#
loop_
_entity_poly.entity_id
_entity_poly.type
_entity_poly.pdbx_seq_one_letter_code
_entity_poly.pdbx_strand_id
1 'polypeptide(L)'
;MELKTPLTDTPVQVACCPSLNDVADEIFGCRVAFDGMVTLLSCSNSDKVDIELLIQWLKTFGLRLNLCEKMIQRVTDDYYDHTCC
;
A
#
# COMPACT_ATOMS: atom_id res chain seq x y z
N MET A 1 -2.82 -6.40 13.53
CA MET A 1 -3.02 -7.37 12.43
C MET A 1 -1.80 -7.28 11.54
N GLU A 2 -1.06 -8.37 11.37
CA GLU A 2 0.18 -8.39 10.58
C GLU A 2 -0.15 -8.72 9.11
N LEU A 3 0.23 -7.84 8.17
CA LEU A 3 0.27 -8.18 6.74
C LEU A 3 1.64 -8.78 6.42
N LYS A 4 1.67 -9.97 5.82
CA LYS A 4 2.92 -10.55 5.31
C LYS A 4 3.15 -10.11 3.87
N THR A 5 4.31 -9.50 3.61
CA THR A 5 4.78 -9.15 2.27
C THR A 5 5.39 -10.34 1.54
N PRO A 6 5.19 -10.50 0.22
CA PRO A 6 5.76 -11.62 -0.54
C PRO A 6 7.27 -11.56 -0.78
N LEU A 7 7.96 -10.47 -0.42
CA LEU A 7 9.36 -10.22 -0.81
C LEU A 7 10.31 -9.90 0.36
N THR A 8 9.75 -9.61 1.53
CA THR A 8 10.47 -9.45 2.79
C THR A 8 9.58 -10.06 3.86
N ASP A 9 10.09 -11.00 4.66
CA ASP A 9 9.42 -11.54 5.85
C ASP A 9 9.15 -10.48 6.94
N THR A 10 9.26 -9.19 6.60
CA THR A 10 8.95 -8.07 7.46
C THR A 10 7.43 -7.86 7.45
N PRO A 11 6.73 -8.09 8.56
CA PRO A 11 5.31 -7.81 8.63
C PRO A 11 5.08 -6.31 8.46
N VAL A 12 4.20 -5.92 7.55
CA VAL A 12 3.71 -4.55 7.48
C VAL A 12 2.76 -4.36 8.65
N GLN A 13 3.23 -3.62 9.64
CA GLN A 13 2.47 -3.32 10.84
C GLN A 13 1.63 -2.07 10.60
N VAL A 14 0.31 -2.24 10.70
CA VAL A 14 -0.62 -1.11 10.79
C VAL A 14 -0.35 -0.42 12.13
N ALA A 15 -0.12 0.90 12.09
CA ALA A 15 0.04 1.73 13.28
C ALA A 15 -1.06 1.45 14.32
N CYS A 16 -0.74 1.58 15.61
CA CYS A 16 -1.66 1.25 16.70
C CYS A 16 -2.96 2.08 16.62
N CYS A 17 -2.85 3.36 16.23
CA CYS A 17 -3.96 4.30 16.04
C CYS A 17 -3.73 5.04 14.71
N PRO A 18 -4.10 4.46 13.56
CA PRO A 18 -3.97 5.15 12.29
C PRO A 18 -4.99 6.29 12.20
N SER A 19 -4.67 7.35 11.48
CA SER A 19 -5.57 8.45 11.14
C SER A 19 -5.90 8.46 9.65
N LEU A 20 -6.93 9.22 9.25
CA LEU A 20 -7.22 9.42 7.82
C LEU A 20 -6.07 10.09 7.07
N ASN A 21 -5.24 10.89 7.75
CA ASN A 21 -4.06 11.50 7.14
C ASN A 21 -3.00 10.44 6.81
N ASP A 22 -2.79 9.45 7.70
CA ASP A 22 -1.85 8.34 7.43
C ASP A 22 -2.30 7.52 6.21
N VAL A 23 -3.62 7.32 6.05
CA VAL A 23 -4.20 6.68 4.86
C VAL A 23 -3.94 7.52 3.60
N ALA A 24 -4.19 8.83 3.69
CA ALA A 24 -4.00 9.74 2.56
C ALA A 24 -2.54 9.81 2.11
N ASP A 25 -1.60 9.86 3.05
CA ASP A 25 -0.16 9.86 2.79
C ASP A 25 0.28 8.55 2.10
N GLU A 26 -0.23 7.41 2.57
CA GLU A 26 0.07 6.12 1.97
C GLU A 26 -0.47 6.01 0.54
N ILE A 27 -1.71 6.45 0.28
CA ILE A 27 -2.30 6.50 -1.06
C ILE A 27 -1.50 7.45 -1.97
N PHE A 28 -1.12 8.62 -1.46
CA PHE A 28 -0.32 9.60 -2.20
C PHE A 28 1.04 9.01 -2.58
N GLY A 29 1.74 8.39 -1.62
CA GLY A 29 3.02 7.73 -1.84
C GLY A 29 2.90 6.56 -2.83
N CYS A 30 1.80 5.80 -2.79
CA CYS A 30 1.52 4.76 -3.78
C CYS A 30 1.38 5.32 -5.20
N ARG A 31 0.66 6.44 -5.36
CA ARG A 31 0.47 7.09 -6.66
C ARG A 31 1.80 7.60 -7.24
N VAL A 32 2.60 8.29 -6.43
CA VAL A 32 3.90 8.81 -6.89
C VAL A 32 4.83 7.67 -7.34
N ALA A 33 4.85 6.57 -6.59
CA ALA A 33 5.67 5.43 -6.97
C ALA A 33 5.14 4.69 -8.22
N PHE A 34 3.82 4.72 -8.48
CA PHE A 34 3.24 4.26 -9.76
C PHE A 34 3.74 5.09 -10.95
N ASP A 35 3.76 6.42 -10.82
CA ASP A 35 4.27 7.31 -11.89
C ASP A 35 5.75 7.04 -12.19
N GLY A 36 6.54 6.78 -11.14
CA GLY A 36 7.95 6.35 -11.28
C GLY A 36 8.08 5.02 -12.02
N MET A 37 7.21 4.06 -11.73
CA MET A 37 7.22 2.75 -12.38
C MET A 37 6.86 2.84 -13.88
N VAL A 38 5.86 3.65 -14.24
CA VAL A 38 5.52 3.94 -15.65
C VAL A 38 6.73 4.52 -16.39
N THR A 39 7.44 5.44 -15.75
CA THR A 39 8.65 6.05 -16.32
C THR A 39 9.75 4.99 -16.56
N LEU A 40 9.99 4.10 -15.59
CA LEU A 40 10.98 3.02 -15.73
C LEU A 40 10.64 2.07 -16.88
N LEU A 41 9.38 1.64 -16.99
CA LEU A 41 8.92 0.77 -18.08
C LEU A 41 9.04 1.46 -19.45
N SER A 42 8.76 2.77 -19.52
CA SER A 42 8.85 3.52 -20.78
C SER A 42 10.27 3.65 -21.34
N CYS A 43 11.29 3.52 -20.48
CA CYS A 43 12.70 3.60 -20.84
C CYS A 43 13.37 2.23 -20.98
N SER A 44 12.64 1.15 -20.71
CA SER A 44 13.16 -0.20 -20.77
C SER A 44 13.29 -0.70 -22.20
N ASN A 45 14.23 -1.61 -22.41
CA ASN A 45 14.48 -2.28 -23.69
C ASN A 45 14.35 -3.80 -23.59
N SER A 46 13.72 -4.30 -22.52
CA SER A 46 13.58 -5.73 -22.26
C SER A 46 12.19 -6.09 -21.72
N ASP A 47 11.37 -6.68 -22.59
CA ASP A 47 10.03 -7.15 -22.25
C ASP A 47 10.02 -8.12 -21.05
N LYS A 48 11.08 -8.92 -20.89
CA LYS A 48 11.19 -9.85 -19.76
C LYS A 48 11.38 -9.12 -18.43
N VAL A 49 12.25 -8.12 -18.41
CA VAL A 49 12.48 -7.28 -17.22
C VAL A 49 11.22 -6.48 -16.91
N ASP A 50 10.52 -5.98 -17.93
CA ASP A 50 9.28 -5.23 -17.78
C ASP A 50 8.17 -6.06 -17.14
N ILE A 51 7.99 -7.30 -17.60
CA ILE A 51 7.02 -8.23 -17.03
C ILE A 51 7.37 -8.55 -15.57
N GLU A 52 8.64 -8.86 -15.28
CA GLU A 52 9.07 -9.17 -13.91
C GLU A 52 8.87 -7.97 -12.97
N LEU A 53 9.26 -6.77 -13.38
CA LEU A 53 9.08 -5.55 -12.61
C LEU A 53 7.60 -5.21 -12.44
N LEU A 54 6.77 -5.34 -13.49
CA LEU A 54 5.33 -5.09 -13.42
C LEU A 54 4.65 -6.06 -12.44
N ILE A 55 5.03 -7.34 -12.44
CA ILE A 55 4.51 -8.34 -11.48
C ILE A 55 4.88 -7.96 -10.04
N GLN A 56 6.14 -7.59 -9.79
CA GLN A 56 6.59 -7.18 -8.46
C GLN A 56 5.88 -5.90 -7.99
N TRP A 57 5.71 -4.95 -8.90
CA TRP A 57 5.00 -3.72 -8.65
C TRP A 57 3.53 -3.97 -8.30
N LEU A 58 2.81 -4.76 -9.09
CA LEU A 58 1.40 -5.10 -8.83
C LEU A 58 1.21 -5.81 -7.48
N LYS A 59 2.12 -6.72 -7.11
CA LYS A 59 2.11 -7.37 -5.79
C LYS A 59 2.30 -6.36 -4.66
N THR A 60 3.26 -5.45 -4.81
CA THR A 60 3.54 -4.41 -3.82
C THR A 60 2.37 -3.44 -3.69
N PHE A 61 1.81 -3.02 -4.82
CA PHE A 61 0.67 -2.11 -4.88
C PHE A 61 -0.57 -2.71 -4.22
N GLY A 62 -0.92 -3.97 -4.53
CA GLY A 62 -2.04 -4.65 -3.90
C GLY A 62 -1.89 -4.78 -2.38
N LEU A 63 -0.68 -5.00 -1.90
CA LEU A 63 -0.40 -5.04 -0.47
C LEU A 63 -0.57 -3.67 0.21
N ARG A 64 -0.05 -2.59 -0.40
CA ARG A 64 -0.20 -1.23 0.16
C ARG A 64 -1.66 -0.76 0.13
N LEU A 65 -2.43 -1.13 -0.89
CA LEU A 65 -3.88 -0.91 -0.89
C LEU A 65 -4.57 -1.67 0.24
N ASN A 66 -4.21 -2.94 0.48
CA ASN A 66 -4.78 -3.68 1.60
C ASN A 66 -4.40 -3.09 2.97
N LEU A 67 -3.23 -2.47 3.08
CA LEU A 67 -2.86 -1.70 4.26
C LEU A 67 -3.78 -0.48 4.44
N CYS A 68 -4.03 0.27 3.37
CA CYS A 68 -4.94 1.41 3.38
C CYS A 68 -6.36 0.99 3.79
N GLU A 69 -6.89 -0.10 3.23
CA GLU A 69 -8.19 -0.66 3.60
C GLU A 69 -8.29 -0.95 5.10
N LYS A 70 -7.25 -1.56 5.69
CA LYS A 70 -7.23 -1.88 7.12
C LYS A 70 -7.06 -0.66 8.01
N MET A 71 -6.31 0.35 7.56
CA MET A 71 -6.20 1.62 8.26
C MET A 71 -7.53 2.36 8.27
N ILE A 72 -8.24 2.39 7.13
CA ILE A 72 -9.59 2.97 7.04
C ILE A 72 -10.55 2.22 7.96
N GLN A 73 -10.52 0.88 7.97
CA GLN A 73 -11.38 0.08 8.83
C GLN A 73 -11.15 0.42 10.31
N ARG A 74 -9.89 0.48 10.77
CA ARG A 74 -9.56 0.88 12.15
C ARG A 74 -10.03 2.28 12.50
N VAL A 75 -9.76 3.26 11.65
CA VAL A 75 -10.22 4.65 11.86
C VAL A 75 -11.74 4.70 12.00
N THR A 76 -12.44 3.91 11.19
CA THR A 76 -13.90 3.86 11.18
C THR A 76 -14.44 3.17 12.44
N ASP A 77 -13.84 2.05 12.85
CA ASP A 77 -14.20 1.33 14.08
C ASP A 77 -14.03 2.24 15.30
N ASP A 78 -12.90 2.95 15.42
CA ASP A 78 -12.64 3.90 16.50
C ASP A 78 -13.69 5.04 16.52
N TYR A 79 -14.08 5.56 15.35
CA TYR A 79 -15.11 6.62 15.27
C TYR A 79 -16.46 6.16 15.82
N TYR A 80 -16.91 4.96 15.46
CA TYR A 80 -18.20 4.44 15.90
C TYR A 80 -18.21 4.06 17.39
N ASP A 81 -17.11 3.49 17.91
CA ASP A 81 -16.98 3.17 19.33
C ASP A 81 -17.02 4.44 20.21
N HIS A 82 -16.50 5.57 19.73
CA HIS A 82 -16.54 6.85 20.45
C HIS A 82 -17.90 7.58 20.38
N THR A 83 -18.76 7.29 19.41
CA THR A 83 -20.10 7.90 19.30
C THR A 83 -21.24 7.14 20.01
N CYS A 84 -21.00 5.92 20.47
CA CYS A 84 -21.99 5.08 21.15
C CYS A 84 -21.92 5.12 22.69
N CYS A 85 -21.13 6.02 23.28
CA CYS A 85 -21.05 6.25 24.73
C CYS A 85 -21.71 7.57 25.15
#